data_AF-A0A7D6J6P0-F1
#
_entry.id   AF-A0A7D6J6P0-F1
#
_cell.length_a   1.000
_cell.length_b   1.000
_cell.length_c   1.000
_cell.angle_alpha   90.00
_cell.angle_beta   90.00
_cell.angle_gamma   90.00
#
_symmetry.space_group_name_H-M   'P 1'
#
loop_
_entity.id
_entity.type
_entity.pdbx_description
1 polymer ?
#
loop_
_entity_poly.entity_id
_entity_poly.type
_entity_poly.pdbx_seq_one_letter_code
_entity_poly.pdbx_strand_id
1 'polypeptide(L)'
;MPRERDPLVVGRVVGDVLDPFVRTLTLRVTYAGREITNGCELRPSSLVNQPRVEIGGDDLRTFYTLVMVDPDAPSPSDPNLREYLHWLVTDIPATTGPTFGEYTTTIKSS
;
A
#
# COMPACT_ATOMS: atom_id res chain seq x y z
N MET A 1 -22.76 -10.67 -18.08
CA MET A 1 -22.17 -9.99 -16.90
C MET A 1 -21.04 -9.11 -17.41
N PRO A 2 -21.01 -7.80 -17.10
CA PRO A 2 -19.82 -7.01 -17.40
C PRO A 2 -18.67 -7.61 -16.58
N ARG A 3 -17.56 -7.95 -17.22
CA ARG A 3 -16.31 -8.19 -16.50
C ARG A 3 -15.94 -6.87 -15.86
N GLU A 4 -16.23 -6.70 -14.56
CA GLU A 4 -15.64 -5.62 -13.78
C GLU A 4 -14.13 -5.70 -14.01
N ARG A 5 -13.58 -4.64 -14.62
CA ARG A 5 -12.15 -4.56 -14.91
C ARG A 5 -11.44 -4.35 -13.60
N ASP A 6 -10.36 -5.09 -13.38
CA ASP A 6 -9.58 -5.00 -12.15
C ASP A 6 -9.15 -3.54 -11.90
N PRO A 7 -9.51 -2.93 -10.75
CA PRO A 7 -9.22 -1.53 -10.47
C PRO A 7 -7.72 -1.20 -10.48
N LEU A 8 -6.84 -2.15 -10.16
CA LEU A 8 -5.38 -1.93 -10.24
C LEU A 8 -4.88 -1.88 -11.68
N VAL A 9 -5.57 -2.55 -12.62
CA VAL A 9 -5.26 -2.46 -14.05
C VAL A 9 -5.84 -1.17 -14.63
N VAL A 10 -7.07 -0.80 -14.24
CA VAL A 10 -7.70 0.46 -14.68
C VAL A 10 -6.89 1.67 -14.22
N GLY A 11 -6.40 1.64 -12.97
CA GLY A 11 -5.53 2.68 -12.41
C GLY A 11 -4.06 2.58 -12.80
N ARG A 12 -3.69 1.67 -13.71
CA ARG A 12 -2.31 1.41 -14.19
C ARG A 12 -1.27 0.99 -13.14
N VAL A 13 -1.67 0.79 -11.89
CA VAL A 13 -0.80 0.25 -10.83
C VAL A 13 -0.18 -1.08 -11.26
N VAL A 14 -0.99 -1.98 -11.81
CA VAL A 14 -0.46 -3.14 -12.55
C VAL A 14 -0.02 -2.66 -13.93
N GLY A 15 1.26 -2.80 -14.23
CA GLY A 15 1.92 -2.24 -15.40
C GLY A 15 2.96 -1.19 -15.02
N ASP A 16 2.54 -0.13 -14.32
CA ASP A 16 3.45 0.98 -13.95
C ASP A 16 4.30 0.66 -12.73
N VAL A 17 3.79 -0.14 -11.78
CA VAL A 17 4.43 -0.43 -10.49
C VAL A 17 4.60 -1.93 -10.26
N LEU A 18 3.56 -2.72 -10.56
CA LEU A 18 3.55 -4.16 -10.30
C LEU A 18 3.33 -4.97 -11.58
N ASP A 19 3.98 -6.12 -11.66
CA ASP A 19 3.61 -7.15 -12.64
C ASP A 19 2.22 -7.74 -12.31
N PRO A 20 1.48 -8.29 -13.30
CA PRO A 20 0.23 -8.98 -13.04
C PRO A 20 0.40 -10.11 -12.03
N PHE A 21 -0.49 -10.16 -11.03
CA PHE A 21 -0.42 -11.13 -9.94
C PHE A 21 -1.81 -11.60 -9.51
N VAL A 22 -1.85 -12.71 -8.77
CA VAL A 22 -3.08 -13.21 -8.11
C VAL A 22 -3.04 -12.80 -6.65
N ARG A 23 -4.08 -12.08 -6.20
CA ARG A 23 -4.25 -11.71 -4.78
C ARG A 23 -4.56 -12.96 -3.96
N THR A 24 -3.66 -13.33 -3.06
CA THR A 24 -3.83 -14.49 -2.16
C THR A 24 -4.09 -14.10 -0.71
N LEU A 25 -3.87 -12.83 -0.37
CA LEU A 25 -3.95 -12.33 0.99
C LEU A 25 -4.86 -11.11 1.07
N THR A 26 -5.58 -11.00 2.19
CA THR A 26 -6.32 -9.80 2.54
C THR A 26 -5.36 -8.77 3.11
N LEU A 27 -5.36 -7.56 2.55
CA LEU A 27 -4.67 -6.39 3.08
C LEU A 27 -5.73 -5.33 3.36
N ARG A 28 -5.82 -4.89 4.61
CA ARG A 28 -6.78 -3.87 5.03
C ARG A 28 -6.03 -2.65 5.56
N VAL A 29 -6.24 -1.50 4.93
CA VAL A 29 -5.62 -0.23 5.30
C VAL A 29 -6.70 0.74 5.75
N THR A 30 -6.49 1.43 6.87
CA THR A 30 -7.46 2.35 7.47
C THR A 30 -6.78 3.66 7.91
N TYR A 31 -7.25 4.79 7.40
CA TYR A 31 -6.91 6.13 7.92
C TYR A 31 -8.10 6.70 8.68
N ALA A 32 -7.86 7.22 9.89
CA ALA A 32 -8.87 7.91 10.71
C ALA A 32 -10.21 7.14 10.85
N GLY A 33 -10.14 5.80 10.93
CA GLY A 33 -11.32 4.93 11.06
C GLY A 33 -12.04 4.62 9.74
N ARG A 34 -11.58 5.15 8.60
CA ARG A 34 -12.10 4.83 7.27
C ARG A 34 -11.17 3.86 6.55
N GLU A 35 -11.71 2.71 6.17
CA GLU A 35 -11.02 1.76 5.29
C GLU A 35 -10.89 2.34 3.89
N ILE A 36 -9.71 2.17 3.31
CA ILE A 36 -9.38 2.66 1.97
C ILE A 36 -9.59 1.55 0.95
N THR A 37 -10.11 1.94 -0.22
CA THR A 37 -10.26 1.06 -1.38
C THR A 37 -9.53 1.65 -2.59
N ASN A 38 -9.25 0.81 -3.59
CA ASN A 38 -8.56 1.23 -4.81
C ASN A 38 -9.29 2.40 -5.49
N GLY A 39 -8.55 3.46 -5.83
CA GLY A 39 -9.09 4.67 -6.46
C GLY A 39 -9.79 5.65 -5.52
N CYS A 40 -9.79 5.40 -4.20
CA CYS A 40 -10.33 6.35 -3.23
C CYS A 40 -9.42 7.59 -3.12
N GLU A 41 -9.99 8.78 -3.35
CA GLU A 41 -9.30 10.05 -3.11
C GLU A 41 -9.25 10.37 -1.62
N LEU A 42 -8.06 10.73 -1.13
CA LEU A 42 -7.82 11.10 0.26
C LEU A 42 -7.17 12.48 0.31
N ARG A 43 -7.60 13.30 1.28
CA ARG A 43 -7.01 14.63 1.46
C ARG A 43 -5.65 14.49 2.14
N PRO A 44 -4.61 15.24 1.73
CA PRO A 44 -3.30 15.17 2.38
C PRO A 44 -3.35 15.39 3.91
N SER A 45 -4.26 16.25 4.38
CA SER A 45 -4.47 16.48 5.82
C SER A 45 -4.96 15.26 6.60
N SER A 46 -5.59 14.28 5.92
CA SER A 46 -5.99 13.00 6.52
C SER A 46 -4.89 11.93 6.51
N LEU A 47 -3.76 12.20 5.86
CA LEU A 47 -2.65 11.26 5.66
C LEU A 47 -1.42 11.57 6.53
N VAL A 48 -1.53 12.56 7.43
CA VAL A 48 -0.41 13.02 8.29
C VAL A 48 0.11 11.91 9.21
N ASN A 49 -0.80 11.06 9.71
CA ASN A 49 -0.47 9.95 10.60
C ASN A 49 -0.45 8.64 9.81
N GLN A 50 0.39 7.69 10.22
CA GLN A 50 0.43 6.37 9.61
C GLN A 50 -0.95 5.67 9.69
N PRO A 51 -1.35 4.91 8.66
CA PRO A 51 -2.59 4.16 8.69
C PRO A 51 -2.46 2.96 9.61
N ARG A 52 -3.60 2.46 10.08
CA ARG A 52 -3.69 1.11 10.63
C ARG A 52 -3.71 0.12 9.47
N VAL A 53 -2.85 -0.88 9.52
CA VAL A 53 -2.78 -1.94 8.51
C VAL A 53 -2.96 -3.29 9.18
N GLU A 54 -3.81 -4.13 8.59
CA GLU A 54 -4.05 -5.51 9.00
C GLU A 54 -3.73 -6.41 7.79
N ILE A 55 -2.87 -7.39 8.02
CA ILE A 55 -2.45 -8.35 7.00
C ILE A 55 -3.02 -9.72 7.38
N GLY A 56 -3.69 -10.37 6.43
CA GLY A 56 -4.19 -11.72 6.58
C GLY A 56 -3.09 -12.79 6.54
N GLY A 57 -3.48 -13.99 6.13
CA GLY A 57 -2.62 -15.17 6.07
C GLY A 57 -2.98 -16.19 7.15
N ASP A 58 -2.46 -17.40 6.99
CA ASP A 58 -2.87 -18.55 7.82
C ASP A 58 -1.71 -19.17 8.60
N ASP A 59 -0.46 -18.78 8.29
CA ASP A 59 0.75 -19.33 8.88
C ASP A 59 1.58 -18.27 9.59
N LEU A 60 1.64 -18.35 10.93
CA LEU A 60 2.41 -17.46 11.79
C LEU A 60 3.94 -17.54 11.59
N ARG A 61 4.44 -18.52 10.83
CA ARG A 61 5.86 -18.60 10.42
C ARG A 61 6.17 -17.77 9.19
N THR A 62 5.13 -17.29 8.50
CA THR A 62 5.28 -16.42 7.34
C THR A 62 5.39 -14.98 7.78
N PHE A 63 6.38 -14.28 7.23
CA PHE A 63 6.62 -12.87 7.44
C PHE A 63 6.38 -12.10 6.16
N TYR A 64 5.79 -10.92 6.29
CA TYR A 64 5.44 -10.05 5.17
C TYR A 64 6.19 -8.73 5.24
N THR A 65 6.38 -8.14 4.06
CA THR A 65 6.93 -6.80 3.88
C THR A 65 5.83 -5.90 3.33
N LEU A 66 5.61 -4.76 3.98
CA LEU A 66 4.71 -3.70 3.52
C LEU A 66 5.54 -2.59 2.88
N VAL A 67 5.16 -2.21 1.66
CA VAL A 67 5.77 -1.11 0.90
C VAL A 67 4.68 -0.11 0.52
N MET A 68 4.90 1.16 0.83
CA MET A 68 4.08 2.29 0.40
C MET A 68 4.93 3.24 -0.42
N VAL A 69 4.61 3.36 -1.71
CA VAL A 69 5.32 4.22 -2.67
C VAL A 69 4.35 5.15 -3.38
N ASP A 70 4.85 6.32 -3.76
CA ASP A 70 4.21 7.21 -4.72
C ASP A 70 4.92 7.09 -6.08
N PRO A 71 4.30 6.45 -7.08
CA PRO A 71 4.89 6.35 -8.41
C PRO A 71 4.84 7.68 -9.14
N ASP A 72 4.03 8.65 -8.73
CA ASP A 72 3.79 9.86 -9.50
C ASP A 72 4.56 11.06 -8.96
N ALA A 73 5.64 10.85 -8.21
CA ALA A 73 6.42 11.94 -7.61
C ALA A 73 7.33 12.65 -8.64
N PRO A 74 7.42 14.01 -8.62
CA PRO A 74 6.59 14.94 -7.84
C PRO A 74 5.21 15.21 -8.43
N SER A 75 4.98 14.88 -9.71
CA SER A 75 3.65 14.97 -10.33
C SER A 75 3.42 13.84 -11.36
N PRO A 76 2.17 13.39 -11.57
CA PRO A 76 1.86 12.36 -12.57
C PRO A 76 2.27 12.74 -14.01
N SER A 77 2.39 14.03 -14.30
CA SER A 77 2.82 14.55 -15.60
C SER A 77 4.34 14.56 -15.82
N ASP A 78 5.12 14.60 -14.73
CA ASP A 78 6.59 14.57 -14.76
C ASP A 78 7.09 13.75 -13.55
N PRO A 79 6.96 12.41 -13.61
CA PRO A 79 7.25 11.54 -12.48
C PRO A 79 8.75 11.20 -12.39
N ASN A 80 9.62 12.22 -12.43
CA ASN A 80 11.08 12.04 -12.45
C ASN A 80 11.69 11.57 -11.11
N LEU A 81 10.90 11.58 -10.02
CA LEU A 81 11.25 11.00 -8.71
C LEU A 81 10.53 9.67 -8.44
N ARG A 82 9.86 9.08 -9.45
CA ARG A 82 9.28 7.73 -9.36
C ARG A 82 10.38 6.71 -9.03
N GLU A 83 10.23 5.82 -8.05
CA GLU A 83 9.16 5.70 -7.04
C GLU A 83 9.60 6.35 -5.72
N TYR A 84 8.75 7.21 -5.14
CA TYR A 84 9.04 7.83 -3.86
C TYR A 84 8.58 6.93 -2.70
N LEU A 85 9.51 6.40 -1.92
CA LEU A 85 9.21 5.51 -0.80
C LEU A 85 8.69 6.29 0.42
N HIS A 86 7.40 6.16 0.73
CA HIS A 86 6.81 6.75 1.93
C HIS A 86 7.01 5.90 3.18
N TRP A 87 6.83 4.59 3.05
CA TRP A 87 6.87 3.67 4.18
C TRP A 87 7.36 2.29 3.76
N LEU A 88 8.29 1.73 4.53
CA LEU A 88 8.73 0.35 4.42
C LEU A 88 8.70 -0.28 5.81
N VAL A 89 8.03 -1.42 5.90
CA VAL A 89 8.00 -2.25 7.10
C VAL A 89 8.29 -3.69 6.72
N THR A 90 9.29 -4.31 7.33
CA THR A 90 9.62 -5.73 7.11
C THR A 90 9.23 -6.58 8.32
N ASP A 91 9.31 -7.90 8.13
CA ASP A 91 9.20 -8.89 9.20
C ASP A 91 7.87 -8.82 9.95
N ILE A 92 6.78 -8.49 9.24
CA ILE A 92 5.43 -8.47 9.81
C ILE A 92 4.91 -9.91 9.90
N PRO A 93 4.65 -10.47 11.10
CA PRO A 93 4.09 -11.81 11.20
C PRO A 93 2.69 -11.88 10.56
N ALA A 94 2.36 -12.99 9.90
CA ALA A 94 1.01 -13.21 9.37
C ALA A 94 -0.08 -12.98 10.42
N THR A 95 -1.28 -12.57 9.98
CA THR A 95 -2.45 -12.25 10.84
C THR A 95 -2.30 -11.01 11.73
N THR A 96 -1.16 -10.31 11.66
CA THR A 96 -0.88 -9.13 12.48
C THR A 96 -0.84 -7.84 11.63
N GLY A 97 -0.03 -6.87 12.04
CA GLY A 97 0.12 -5.58 11.37
C GLY A 97 1.53 -5.02 11.56
N PRO A 98 1.87 -3.93 10.86
CA PRO A 98 3.22 -3.36 10.82
C PRO A 98 3.77 -2.92 12.18
N THR A 99 2.93 -2.76 13.20
CA THR A 99 3.38 -2.52 14.59
C THR A 99 4.18 -3.68 15.18
N PHE A 100 4.11 -4.87 14.58
CA PHE A 100 4.86 -6.06 14.98
C PHE A 100 6.06 -6.35 14.05
N GLY A 101 6.30 -5.51 13.04
CA GLY A 101 7.47 -5.61 12.18
C GLY A 101 8.73 -5.05 12.85
N GLU A 102 9.90 -5.54 12.46
CA GLU A 102 11.18 -5.20 13.09
C GLU A 102 11.77 -3.88 12.58
N TYR A 103 11.74 -3.65 11.27
CA TYR A 103 12.31 -2.45 10.65
C TYR A 103 11.22 -1.57 10.08
N THR A 104 11.10 -0.35 10.61
CA THR A 104 10.24 0.69 10.05
C THR A 104 11.08 1.88 9.60
N THR A 105 11.05 2.21 8.30
CA THR A 105 11.54 3.50 7.82
C THR A 105 10.39 4.31 7.23
N THR A 106 10.28 5.57 7.64
CA THR A 106 9.28 6.52 7.13
C THR A 106 10.02 7.72 6.56
N ILE A 107 9.90 7.94 5.25
CA ILE A 107 10.43 9.15 4.62
C ILE A 107 9.27 10.14 4.56
N LYS A 108 9.27 11.11 5.47
CA LYS A 108 8.33 12.22 5.42
C LYS A 108 8.74 13.13 4.26
N SER A 109 7.90 13.26 3.25
CA SER A 109 8.00 14.37 2.30
C SER A 109 7.69 15.66 3.06
N SER A 110 8.69 16.54 3.15
CA SER A 110 8.59 17.91 3.65
C SER A 110 7.60 18.75 2.86
#